data_AF-A0A972Q8M2-F1
#
_entry.id   AF-A0A972Q8M2-F1
#
_cell.length_a   1.000
_cell.length_b   1.000
_cell.length_c   1.000
_cell.angle_alpha   90.00
_cell.angle_beta   90.00
_cell.angle_gamma   90.00
#
_symmetry.space_group_name_H-M   'P 1'
#
loop_
_entity.id
_entity.type
_entity.pdbx_description
1 polymer ?
#
loop_
_entity_poly.entity_id
_entity_poly.type
_entity_poly.pdbx_seq_one_letter_code
_entity_poly.pdbx_strand_id
1 'polypeptide(L)'
;MLDVYQVESIKNPEVLNISSGSSLQNLQCYSYWPVVFQEEIDRFIDIADTSKSSTIGGVIYERHFIPRRYSFLISKAIIALNSMSNKSIVSEATNLLYIIRDSIIYFGVGYELSYLPALSAFKVDDGSVLIEWIFDDFRIGFSIEPNVDESSWYLVSNEKLGDIGASGYISRNNINNLVLWLINFVIANS
;
A
#
# COMPACT_ATOMS: atom_id res chain seq x y z
N MET A 1 12.85 29.73 -53.33
CA MET A 1 12.98 30.88 -52.42
C MET A 1 12.80 30.28 -51.03
N LEU A 2 13.91 29.95 -50.37
CA LEU A 2 13.96 29.19 -49.13
C LEU A 2 14.45 30.15 -48.05
N ASP A 3 13.60 30.41 -47.05
CA ASP A 3 13.94 31.30 -45.95
C ASP A 3 14.83 30.57 -44.93
N VAL A 4 15.98 31.18 -44.70
CA VAL A 4 17.03 30.78 -43.78
C VAL A 4 16.70 31.36 -42.41
N TYR A 5 16.41 30.51 -41.42
CA TYR A 5 16.33 30.96 -40.02
C TYR A 5 17.73 30.97 -39.40
N GLN A 6 18.14 32.14 -38.94
CA GLN A 6 19.38 32.38 -38.20
C GLN A 6 19.26 31.85 -36.76
N VAL A 7 20.31 31.16 -36.32
CA VAL A 7 20.51 30.71 -34.94
C VAL A 7 21.27 31.82 -34.20
N GLU A 8 20.64 32.44 -33.20
CA GLU A 8 21.33 33.35 -32.28
C GLU A 8 21.95 32.56 -31.12
N SER A 9 23.27 32.74 -30.94
CA SER A 9 24.04 32.18 -29.84
C SER A 9 23.87 33.05 -28.58
N ILE A 10 23.43 32.45 -27.47
CA ILE A 10 23.53 33.08 -26.16
C ILE A 10 24.71 32.45 -25.40
N LYS A 11 25.74 33.26 -25.21
CA LYS A 11 26.86 33.05 -24.28
C LYS A 11 26.44 33.62 -22.92
N ASN A 12 26.34 32.80 -21.88
CA ASN A 12 27.37 32.62 -20.84
C ASN A 12 26.74 31.93 -19.60
N PRO A 13 27.49 31.06 -18.89
CA PRO A 13 27.00 30.27 -17.77
C PRO A 13 27.43 30.88 -16.43
N GLU A 14 26.51 31.11 -15.51
CA GLU A 14 26.85 31.24 -14.08
C GLU A 14 25.75 30.63 -13.19
N VAL A 15 26.16 29.55 -12.51
CA VAL A 15 25.86 29.21 -11.12
C VAL A 15 24.39 29.05 -10.70
N LEU A 16 23.99 27.78 -10.51
CA LEU A 16 23.35 27.33 -9.27
C LEU A 16 23.66 25.84 -9.06
N ASN A 17 24.70 25.59 -8.26
CA ASN A 17 24.93 24.32 -7.60
C ASN A 17 23.82 24.08 -6.58
N ILE A 18 23.07 22.98 -6.72
CA ILE A 18 22.47 22.30 -5.58
C ILE A 18 22.92 20.85 -5.63
N SER A 19 24.09 20.62 -5.05
CA SER A 19 24.53 19.31 -4.58
C SER A 19 24.34 19.28 -3.06
N SER A 20 23.33 18.54 -2.61
CA SER A 20 23.27 17.88 -1.30
C SER A 20 22.16 16.83 -1.43
N GLY A 21 22.42 15.53 -1.41
CA GLY A 21 23.28 14.90 -0.43
C GLY A 21 22.60 14.98 0.94
N SER A 22 21.45 14.34 1.09
CA SER A 22 20.83 14.09 2.40
C SER A 22 20.46 12.62 2.49
N SER A 23 21.24 11.95 3.33
CA SER A 23 21.01 10.68 3.98
C SER A 23 19.56 10.20 4.05
N LEU A 24 19.40 8.89 3.81
CA LEU A 24 18.38 8.03 4.39
C LEU A 24 18.27 8.25 5.92
N GLN A 25 17.48 9.24 6.34
CA GLN A 25 17.03 9.38 7.71
C GLN A 25 15.56 9.77 7.72
N ASN A 26 14.75 8.81 8.19
CA ASN A 26 13.46 8.99 8.84
C ASN A 26 12.40 9.79 8.07
N LEU A 27 11.58 9.07 7.31
CA LEU A 27 10.23 9.51 6.96
C LEU A 27 9.40 9.64 8.25
N GLN A 28 9.47 10.79 8.92
CA GLN A 28 8.37 11.30 9.74
C GLN A 28 7.26 11.79 8.80
N CYS A 29 6.56 10.87 8.14
CA CYS A 29 5.36 11.21 7.35
C CYS A 29 4.09 11.34 8.21
N TYR A 30 4.22 11.33 9.54
CA TYR A 30 3.09 11.45 10.48
C TYR A 30 2.71 12.90 10.84
N SER A 31 3.41 13.92 10.33
CA SER A 31 3.29 15.29 10.86
C SER A 31 2.12 16.13 10.34
N TYR A 32 1.29 15.60 9.43
CA TYR A 32 0.13 16.32 8.91
C TYR A 32 -1.12 15.42 8.88
N TRP A 33 -1.63 15.05 10.06
CA TRP A 33 -3.00 14.58 10.21
C TRP A 33 -3.68 15.29 11.39
N PRO A 34 -4.99 15.60 11.30
CA PRO A 34 -5.73 16.18 12.40
C PRO A 34 -5.69 15.21 13.60
N VAL A 35 -5.35 15.73 14.77
CA VAL A 35 -5.21 15.02 16.07
C VAL A 35 -6.37 14.06 16.37
N VAL A 36 -7.56 14.35 15.85
CA VAL A 36 -8.78 13.55 15.98
C VAL A 36 -8.62 12.10 15.49
N PHE A 37 -7.78 11.85 14.48
CA PHE A 37 -7.62 10.51 13.88
C PHE A 37 -6.60 9.62 14.61
N GLN A 38 -5.60 10.21 15.26
CA GLN A 38 -4.60 9.44 16.02
C GLN A 38 -5.23 8.81 17.27
N GLU A 39 -6.15 9.52 17.93
CA GLU A 39 -6.88 9.01 19.10
C GLU A 39 -7.80 7.82 18.76
N GLU A 40 -8.34 7.75 17.54
CA GLU A 40 -9.11 6.57 17.10
C GLU A 40 -8.19 5.38 16.84
N ILE A 41 -7.05 5.58 16.17
CA ILE A 41 -6.04 4.54 15.91
C ILE A 41 -5.48 3.97 17.23
N ASP A 42 -5.11 4.84 18.17
CA ASP A 42 -4.53 4.42 19.47
C ASP A 42 -5.57 3.67 20.32
N ARG A 43 -6.85 4.09 20.30
CA ARG A 43 -7.94 3.38 20.98
C ARG A 43 -8.16 1.96 20.41
N PHE A 44 -7.83 1.72 19.14
CA PHE A 44 -7.91 0.39 18.54
C PHE A 44 -6.75 -0.53 18.93
N ILE A 45 -5.54 -0.01 19.11
CA ILE A 45 -4.39 -0.80 19.58
C ILE A 45 -4.67 -1.35 21.00
N ASP A 46 -5.28 -0.55 21.87
CA ASP A 46 -5.65 -0.96 23.24
C ASP A 46 -6.78 -2.01 23.28
N ILE A 47 -7.71 -1.99 22.33
CA ILE A 47 -8.79 -2.99 22.24
C ILE A 47 -8.26 -4.34 21.74
N ALA A 48 -7.25 -4.34 20.86
CA ALA A 48 -6.62 -5.57 20.38
C ALA A 48 -5.81 -6.31 21.46
N ASP A 49 -5.29 -5.60 22.47
CA ASP A 49 -4.45 -6.17 23.53
C ASP A 49 -5.26 -6.67 24.76
N THR A 50 -6.54 -6.31 24.87
CA THR A 50 -7.39 -6.65 26.02
C THR A 50 -8.19 -7.96 25.89
N SER A 51 -7.95 -8.78 24.86
CA SER A 51 -8.70 -10.04 24.65
C SER A 51 -8.23 -11.24 25.50
N LYS A 52 -7.67 -11.03 26.70
CA LYS A 52 -7.43 -12.09 27.69
C LYS A 52 -8.58 -12.15 28.70
N SER A 53 -9.76 -12.51 28.21
CA SER A 53 -10.89 -12.92 29.05
C SER A 53 -11.03 -14.44 28.99
N SER A 54 -10.65 -15.10 30.08
CA SER A 54 -10.82 -16.53 30.28
C SER A 54 -12.27 -16.83 30.67
N THR A 55 -13.07 -17.32 29.73
CA THR A 55 -14.29 -18.08 30.04
C THR A 55 -14.25 -19.46 29.39
N ILE A 56 -14.08 -20.45 30.25
CA ILE A 56 -14.21 -21.87 29.95
C ILE A 56 -15.72 -22.16 29.84
N GLY A 57 -16.21 -22.47 28.63
CA GLY A 57 -17.54 -23.06 28.46
C GLY A 57 -18.35 -22.49 27.30
N GLY A 58 -18.02 -22.93 26.08
CA GLY A 58 -18.83 -22.67 24.89
C GLY A 58 -17.96 -22.29 23.70
N VAL A 59 -17.63 -23.27 22.86
CA VAL A 59 -17.02 -23.01 21.55
C VAL A 59 -18.12 -22.38 20.69
N ILE A 60 -18.34 -21.09 20.87
CA ILE A 60 -18.99 -20.27 19.85
C ILE A 60 -17.95 -20.21 18.74
N TYR A 61 -18.15 -21.02 17.71
CA TYR A 61 -17.63 -20.67 16.40
C TYR A 61 -18.30 -19.35 16.06
N GLU A 62 -17.73 -18.24 16.51
CA GLU A 62 -17.95 -16.93 15.89
C GLU A 62 -17.40 -17.07 14.49
N ARG A 63 -18.21 -17.72 13.63
CA ARG A 63 -18.16 -17.58 12.20
C ARG A 63 -18.40 -16.10 12.00
N HIS A 64 -17.31 -15.34 12.07
CA HIS A 64 -17.22 -14.01 11.53
C HIS A 64 -17.83 -14.13 10.15
N PHE A 65 -19.07 -13.66 10.02
CA PHE A 65 -19.85 -13.78 8.81
C PHE A 65 -19.25 -12.74 7.88
N ILE A 66 -18.04 -13.02 7.37
CA ILE A 66 -17.33 -12.13 6.48
C ILE A 66 -18.25 -11.98 5.28
N PRO A 67 -18.74 -10.77 4.99
CA PRO A 67 -19.56 -10.56 3.82
C PRO A 67 -18.77 -11.07 2.62
N ARG A 68 -19.31 -12.06 1.89
CA ARG A 68 -18.71 -12.60 0.65
C ARG A 68 -18.31 -11.50 -0.35
N ARG A 69 -18.88 -10.31 -0.19
CA ARG A 69 -18.72 -9.12 -1.01
C ARG A 69 -17.28 -8.65 -1.16
N TYR A 70 -16.37 -8.89 -0.21
CA TYR A 70 -14.99 -8.39 -0.36
C TYR A 70 -14.00 -9.41 -0.94
N SER A 71 -14.47 -10.64 -1.21
CA SER A 71 -13.63 -11.69 -1.79
C SER A 71 -13.14 -11.38 -3.20
N PHE A 72 -13.88 -10.57 -3.98
CA PHE A 72 -13.49 -10.22 -5.35
C PHE A 72 -12.26 -9.31 -5.40
N LEU A 73 -12.02 -8.51 -4.35
CA LEU A 73 -10.92 -7.54 -4.33
C LEU A 73 -9.55 -8.22 -4.38
N ILE A 74 -9.42 -9.41 -3.77
CA ILE A 74 -8.14 -10.13 -3.73
C ILE A 74 -8.15 -11.43 -4.55
N SER A 75 -9.30 -11.88 -5.05
CA SER A 75 -9.41 -13.19 -5.71
C SER A 75 -8.54 -13.29 -6.96
N LYS A 76 -8.50 -12.23 -7.77
CA LYS A 76 -7.66 -12.16 -8.98
C LYS A 76 -6.18 -12.33 -8.63
N ALA A 77 -5.69 -11.61 -7.62
CA ALA A 77 -4.32 -11.74 -7.13
C ALA A 77 -4.03 -13.15 -6.59
N ILE A 78 -4.92 -13.73 -5.76
CA ILE A 78 -4.77 -15.10 -5.25
C ILE A 78 -4.67 -16.13 -6.38
N ILE A 79 -5.52 -16.02 -7.41
CA ILE A 79 -5.48 -16.93 -8.56
C ILE A 79 -4.13 -16.84 -9.27
N ALA A 80 -3.61 -15.63 -9.47
CA ALA A 80 -2.29 -15.43 -10.06
C ALA A 80 -1.17 -16.03 -9.19
N LEU A 81 -1.19 -15.83 -7.87
CA LEU A 81 -0.22 -16.39 -6.93
C LEU A 81 -0.20 -17.92 -6.95
N ASN A 82 -1.37 -18.56 -7.06
CA ASN A 82 -1.47 -20.02 -7.07
C ASN A 82 -0.76 -20.69 -8.26
N SER A 83 -0.55 -19.95 -9.36
CA SER A 83 0.19 -20.43 -10.53
C SER A 83 1.72 -20.39 -10.35
N MET A 84 2.22 -19.78 -9.27
CA MET A 84 3.65 -19.56 -9.05
C MET A 84 4.31 -20.74 -8.32
N SER A 85 5.58 -20.98 -8.66
CA SER A 85 6.37 -22.11 -8.16
C SER A 85 6.95 -21.88 -6.76
N ASN A 86 7.40 -20.65 -6.45
CA ASN A 86 8.03 -20.34 -5.17
C ASN A 86 6.97 -20.24 -4.05
N LYS A 87 6.84 -21.31 -3.26
CA LYS A 87 5.84 -21.40 -2.19
C LYS A 87 6.08 -20.45 -1.03
N SER A 88 7.32 -20.08 -0.77
CA SER A 88 7.66 -19.13 0.30
C SER A 88 7.12 -17.74 -0.04
N ILE A 89 7.44 -17.24 -1.24
CA ILE A 89 6.97 -15.92 -1.72
C ILE A 89 5.46 -15.91 -1.87
N VAL A 90 4.87 -16.98 -2.40
CA VAL A 90 3.40 -17.11 -2.51
C VAL A 90 2.74 -17.03 -1.14
N SER A 91 3.30 -17.67 -0.12
CA SER A 91 2.77 -17.60 1.25
C SER A 91 2.81 -16.17 1.79
N GLU A 92 3.94 -15.47 1.62
CA GLU A 92 4.12 -14.09 2.09
C GLU A 92 3.17 -13.12 1.38
N ALA A 93 3.11 -13.20 0.04
CA ALA A 93 2.19 -12.42 -0.79
C ALA A 93 0.73 -12.69 -0.42
N THR A 94 0.37 -13.95 -0.16
CA THR A 94 -0.99 -14.33 0.24
C THR A 94 -1.33 -13.78 1.64
N ASN A 95 -0.37 -13.80 2.57
CA ASN A 95 -0.54 -13.23 3.90
C ASN A 95 -0.81 -11.72 3.80
N LEU A 96 -0.04 -10.99 2.99
CA LEU A 96 -0.28 -9.57 2.73
C LEU A 96 -1.69 -9.30 2.16
N LEU A 97 -2.14 -10.09 1.18
CA LEU A 97 -3.50 -9.96 0.63
C LEU A 97 -4.59 -10.17 1.68
N TYR A 98 -4.38 -11.08 2.64
CA TYR A 98 -5.32 -11.26 3.74
C TYR A 98 -5.32 -10.09 4.70
N ILE A 99 -4.15 -9.52 5.03
CA ILE A 99 -4.06 -8.30 5.84
C ILE A 99 -4.82 -7.16 5.15
N ILE A 100 -4.60 -6.93 3.85
CA ILE A 100 -5.32 -5.92 3.06
C ILE A 100 -6.83 -6.17 3.09
N ARG A 101 -7.26 -7.41 2.83
CA ARG A 101 -8.69 -7.77 2.87
C ARG A 101 -9.31 -7.51 4.23
N ASP A 102 -8.65 -7.92 5.30
CA ASP A 102 -9.18 -7.83 6.66
C ASP A 102 -9.27 -6.36 7.08
N SER A 103 -8.29 -5.53 6.72
CA SER A 103 -8.36 -4.08 6.90
C SER A 103 -9.47 -3.43 6.07
N ILE A 104 -9.71 -3.87 4.82
CA ILE A 104 -10.84 -3.37 4.00
C ILE A 104 -12.18 -3.75 4.62
N ILE A 105 -12.34 -5.00 5.08
CA ILE A 105 -13.57 -5.46 5.76
C ILE A 105 -13.85 -4.60 6.99
N TYR A 106 -12.80 -4.31 7.76
CA TYR A 106 -12.87 -3.52 8.96
C TYR A 106 -13.31 -2.07 8.66
N PHE A 107 -12.70 -1.40 7.69
CA PHE A 107 -13.13 -0.05 7.26
C PHE A 107 -14.49 -0.04 6.54
N GLY A 108 -14.83 -1.14 5.87
CA GLY A 108 -16.07 -1.30 5.10
C GLY A 108 -17.32 -1.51 5.95
N VAL A 109 -17.23 -1.52 7.28
CA VAL A 109 -18.41 -1.55 8.16
C VAL A 109 -19.15 -0.22 8.02
N GLY A 110 -20.21 -0.22 7.20
CA GLY A 110 -21.04 0.96 6.94
C GLY A 110 -20.78 1.66 5.60
N TYR A 111 -19.78 1.23 4.84
CA TYR A 111 -19.45 1.78 3.52
C TYR A 111 -19.59 0.74 2.41
N GLU A 112 -20.11 1.14 1.26
CA GLU A 112 -20.12 0.29 0.07
C GLU A 112 -18.77 0.40 -0.65
N LEU A 113 -17.90 -0.61 -0.52
CA LEU A 113 -16.58 -0.61 -1.19
C LEU A 113 -16.58 -1.43 -2.50
N SER A 114 -17.74 -1.58 -3.14
CA SER A 114 -17.89 -2.35 -4.39
C SER A 114 -17.24 -1.66 -5.59
N TYR A 115 -17.02 -0.36 -5.51
CA TYR A 115 -16.38 0.45 -6.54
C TYR A 115 -14.85 0.29 -6.60
N LEU A 116 -14.23 -0.27 -5.55
CA LEU A 116 -12.79 -0.41 -5.50
C LEU A 116 -12.31 -1.42 -6.55
N PRO A 117 -11.25 -1.11 -7.32
CA PRO A 117 -10.68 -2.05 -8.28
C PRO A 117 -10.10 -3.27 -7.57
N ALA A 118 -10.03 -4.41 -8.26
CA ALA A 118 -9.40 -5.60 -7.70
C ALA A 118 -7.87 -5.49 -7.72
N LEU A 119 -7.23 -5.98 -6.66
CA LEU A 119 -5.78 -6.16 -6.60
C LEU A 119 -5.35 -7.18 -7.65
N SER A 120 -4.24 -6.87 -8.33
CA SER A 120 -3.60 -7.74 -9.29
C SER A 120 -2.25 -8.19 -8.75
N ALA A 121 -1.85 -9.44 -9.05
CA ALA A 121 -0.53 -9.93 -8.72
C ALA A 121 0.19 -10.38 -10.00
N PHE A 122 1.47 -10.07 -10.09
CA PHE A 122 2.32 -10.33 -11.23
C PHE A 122 3.59 -11.02 -10.75
N LYS A 123 4.07 -11.98 -11.54
CA LYS A 123 5.40 -12.58 -11.34
C LYS A 123 6.42 -11.69 -12.05
N VAL A 124 7.53 -11.41 -11.38
CA VAL A 124 8.68 -10.71 -11.96
C VAL A 124 9.78 -11.73 -12.30
N ASP A 125 10.64 -11.41 -13.27
CA ASP A 125 11.66 -12.32 -13.81
C ASP A 125 12.74 -12.71 -12.80
N ASP A 126 13.01 -11.86 -11.80
CA ASP A 126 13.93 -12.11 -10.68
C ASP A 126 13.36 -13.08 -9.63
N GLY A 127 12.11 -13.54 -9.81
CA GLY A 127 11.42 -14.44 -8.90
C GLY A 127 10.62 -13.74 -7.82
N SER A 128 10.62 -12.40 -7.78
CA SER A 128 9.75 -11.61 -6.90
C SER A 128 8.29 -11.60 -7.39
N VAL A 129 7.42 -11.08 -6.53
CA VAL A 129 5.99 -10.93 -6.80
C VAL A 129 5.61 -9.48 -6.59
N LEU A 130 5.00 -8.88 -7.61
CA LEU A 130 4.45 -7.54 -7.55
C LEU A 130 2.93 -7.62 -7.36
N ILE A 131 2.42 -7.07 -6.26
CA ILE A 131 0.99 -6.87 -6.03
C ILE A 131 0.68 -5.40 -6.25
N GLU A 132 -0.27 -5.08 -7.13
CA GLU A 132 -0.67 -3.70 -7.42
C GLU A 132 -2.17 -3.48 -7.22
N TRP A 133 -2.47 -2.28 -6.72
CA TRP A 133 -3.80 -1.69 -6.68
C TRP A 133 -3.79 -0.43 -7.54
N ILE A 134 -4.46 -0.49 -8.69
CA ILE A 134 -4.37 0.53 -9.74
C ILE A 134 -5.70 1.27 -9.82
N PHE A 135 -5.65 2.59 -9.60
CA PHE A 135 -6.75 3.53 -9.73
C PHE A 135 -6.47 4.49 -10.89
N ASP A 136 -7.44 5.32 -11.25
CA ASP A 136 -7.28 6.30 -12.32
C ASP A 136 -6.25 7.39 -11.97
N ASP A 137 -6.22 7.81 -10.70
CA ASP A 137 -5.39 8.93 -10.25
C ASP A 137 -4.19 8.54 -9.39
N PHE A 138 -4.08 7.27 -8.99
CA PHE A 138 -2.95 6.78 -8.20
C PHE A 138 -2.75 5.25 -8.32
N ARG A 139 -1.57 4.81 -7.90
CA ARG A 139 -1.18 3.39 -7.85
C ARG A 139 -0.49 3.09 -6.53
N ILE A 140 -0.89 2.00 -5.91
CA ILE A 140 -0.23 1.40 -4.75
C ILE A 140 0.36 0.07 -5.19
N GLY A 141 1.59 -0.22 -4.82
CA GLY A 141 2.22 -1.49 -5.11
C GLY A 141 3.04 -2.04 -3.95
N PHE A 142 3.16 -3.37 -3.91
CA PHE A 142 3.97 -4.11 -2.97
C PHE A 142 4.85 -5.09 -3.75
N SER A 143 6.17 -4.96 -3.61
CA SER A 143 7.13 -5.92 -4.15
C SER A 143 7.50 -6.90 -3.04
N ILE A 144 7.19 -8.18 -3.23
CA ILE A 144 7.51 -9.27 -2.31
C ILE A 144 8.70 -10.02 -2.88
N GLU A 145 9.84 -9.79 -2.24
CA GLU A 145 11.13 -10.29 -2.67
C GLU A 145 11.43 -11.67 -2.06
N PRO A 146 12.30 -12.49 -2.67
CA PRO A 146 12.81 -13.70 -2.04
C PRO A 146 13.46 -13.44 -0.68
N ASN A 147 14.13 -12.29 -0.54
CA ASN A 147 14.62 -11.77 0.72
C ASN A 147 13.58 -10.84 1.33
N VAL A 148 12.98 -11.24 2.45
CA VAL A 148 11.89 -10.48 3.09
C VAL A 148 12.29 -9.04 3.46
N ASP A 149 13.57 -8.81 3.79
CA ASP A 149 14.08 -7.48 4.12
C ASP A 149 14.21 -6.53 2.92
N GLU A 150 14.15 -7.07 1.72
CA GLU A 150 14.15 -6.31 0.47
C GLU A 150 12.72 -6.02 -0.03
N SER A 151 11.72 -6.69 0.56
CA SER A 151 10.32 -6.45 0.23
C SER A 151 9.93 -5.01 0.54
N SER A 152 9.24 -4.38 -0.41
CA SER A 152 8.98 -2.95 -0.40
C SER A 152 7.55 -2.61 -0.81
N TRP A 153 7.15 -1.38 -0.54
CA TRP A 153 5.88 -0.82 -0.97
C TRP A 153 6.10 0.55 -1.60
N TYR A 154 5.16 0.96 -2.44
CA TYR A 154 5.12 2.30 -3.00
C TYR A 154 3.68 2.80 -3.20
N LEU A 155 3.55 4.12 -3.21
CA LEU A 155 2.38 4.89 -3.62
C LEU A 155 2.87 5.97 -4.58
N VAL A 156 2.25 6.06 -5.75
CA VAL A 156 2.48 7.11 -6.73
C VAL A 156 1.13 7.66 -7.18
N SER A 157 0.95 8.97 -7.12
CA SER A 157 -0.22 9.65 -7.67
C SER A 157 0.12 10.56 -8.84
N ASN A 158 -0.90 11.03 -9.55
CA ASN A 158 -0.75 12.01 -10.63
C ASN A 158 -0.88 13.46 -10.12
N GLU A 159 -0.79 14.40 -11.06
CA GLU A 159 -0.85 15.84 -10.80
C GLU A 159 -2.13 16.29 -10.08
N LYS A 160 -3.27 15.59 -10.28
CA LYS A 160 -4.55 15.95 -9.62
C LYS A 160 -4.49 15.76 -8.12
N LEU A 161 -3.67 14.80 -7.67
CA LEU A 161 -3.41 14.51 -6.27
C LEU A 161 -2.08 15.11 -5.80
N GLY A 162 -1.50 16.04 -6.57
CA GLY A 162 -0.28 16.75 -6.20
C GLY A 162 1.02 15.95 -6.33
N ASP A 163 1.06 14.95 -7.23
CA ASP A 163 2.25 14.13 -7.51
C ASP A 163 2.86 13.51 -6.24
N ILE A 164 2.00 13.02 -5.34
CA ILE A 164 2.41 12.37 -4.10
C ILE A 164 3.16 11.08 -4.44
N GLY A 165 4.38 11.00 -3.93
CA GLY A 165 5.20 9.78 -3.96
C GLY A 165 5.58 9.37 -2.55
N ALA A 166 5.32 8.11 -2.20
CA ALA A 166 5.80 7.51 -0.95
C ALA A 166 6.26 6.07 -1.19
N SER A 167 7.27 5.62 -0.47
CA SER A 167 7.78 4.25 -0.57
C SER A 167 8.57 3.84 0.66
N GLY A 168 8.71 2.55 0.89
CA GLY A 168 9.56 2.03 1.95
C GLY A 168 9.64 0.51 2.00
N TYR A 169 10.34 -0.02 2.99
CA TYR A 169 10.45 -1.46 3.22
C TYR A 169 9.25 -1.98 4.03
N ILE A 170 8.84 -3.22 3.76
CA ILE A 170 7.77 -3.91 4.49
C ILE A 170 8.27 -4.39 5.86
N SER A 171 9.46 -5.00 5.93
CA SER A 171 9.97 -5.65 7.15
C SER A 171 10.23 -4.69 8.33
N ARG A 172 10.34 -3.38 8.06
CA ARG A 172 10.64 -2.36 9.09
C ARG A 172 9.40 -1.72 9.70
N ASN A 173 8.24 -1.89 9.08
CA ASN A 173 6.99 -1.25 9.50
C ASN A 173 6.06 -2.29 10.12
N ASN A 174 5.22 -1.86 11.07
CA ASN A 174 4.04 -2.65 11.42
C ASN A 174 3.14 -2.67 10.19
N ILE A 175 3.19 -3.76 9.40
CA ILE A 175 2.49 -3.90 8.12
C ILE A 175 1.00 -3.59 8.24
N ASN A 176 0.40 -3.87 9.41
CA ASN A 176 -0.99 -3.51 9.68
C ASN A 176 -1.19 -1.99 9.65
N ASN A 177 -0.34 -1.23 10.33
CA ASN A 177 -0.42 0.23 10.34
C ASN A 177 -0.20 0.83 8.94
N LEU A 178 0.74 0.26 8.18
CA LEU A 178 0.97 0.66 6.79
C LEU A 178 -0.27 0.39 5.92
N VAL A 179 -0.84 -0.81 6.00
CA VAL A 179 -2.03 -1.19 5.23
C VAL A 179 -3.23 -0.34 5.63
N LEU A 180 -3.44 -0.08 6.93
CA LEU A 180 -4.49 0.82 7.41
C LEU A 180 -4.32 2.24 6.85
N TRP A 181 -3.09 2.77 6.87
CA TRP A 181 -2.79 4.08 6.30
C TRP A 181 -3.08 4.14 4.78
N LEU A 182 -2.67 3.10 4.04
CA LEU A 182 -2.93 3.00 2.60
C LEU A 182 -4.42 2.87 2.28
N ILE A 183 -5.19 2.11 3.07
CA ILE A 183 -6.64 1.98 2.86
C ILE A 183 -7.36 3.28 3.17
N ASN A 184 -6.94 4.00 4.21
CA ASN A 184 -7.48 5.32 4.49
C ASN A 184 -7.21 6.29 3.32
N PHE A 185 -6.00 6.25 2.74
CA PHE A 185 -5.68 7.00 1.53
C PHE A 185 -6.59 6.62 0.36
N VAL A 186 -6.81 5.33 0.13
CA VAL A 186 -7.71 4.82 -0.92
C VAL A 186 -9.13 5.37 -0.72
N ILE A 187 -9.70 5.24 0.48
CA ILE A 187 -11.07 5.68 0.76
C ILE A 187 -11.21 7.20 0.61
N ALA A 188 -10.19 7.97 0.99
CA ALA A 188 -10.22 9.43 0.89
C ALA A 188 -10.10 9.98 -0.54
N ASN A 189 -9.60 9.17 -1.50
CA ASN A 189 -9.26 9.61 -2.85
C ASN A 189 -9.90 8.76 -3.96
N SER A 190 -10.88 7.91 -3.64
CA SER A 190 -11.62 7.08 -4.61
C SER A 190 -13.07 7.50 -4.77
#